data_AF-A0A7X4HUC7-F1
#
_entry.id   AF-A0A7X4HUC7-F1
#
_cell.length_a   1.000
_cell.length_b   1.000
_cell.length_c   1.000
_cell.angle_alpha   90.00
_cell.angle_beta   90.00
_cell.angle_gamma   90.00
#
_symmetry.space_group_name_H-M   'P 1'
#
loop_
_entity.id
_entity.type
_entity.pdbx_description
1 polymer ?
#
loop_
_entity_poly.entity_id
_entity_poly.type
_entity_poly.pdbx_seq_one_letter_code
_entity_poly.pdbx_strand_id
1 'polypeptide(L)'
;MRKAGIALVALAVLGWLFWRTVQSSLAEPYVVDAGMVAEWTLALRGPMQPGAGLLVLQPSDQLRAELFQQIFNRTMESMTSPTVAAMPLVLHAEYRDALGSVLAPPDVLQVAEESGVAAAAPAPVCIGVVRRAGAGTTRQLYYAIFDAPEVGRFRQALARRYAEAGGTAAFEPDGFPLVVPIAASDADFTSWWPLDVSAESDCLAPLVTG
;
A
#
# COMPACT_ATOMS: atom_id res chain seq x y z
N MET A 1 -14.14 39.95 35.52
CA MET A 1 -14.70 38.69 34.97
C MET A 1 -14.91 38.71 33.45
N ARG A 2 -15.38 39.80 32.82
CA ARG A 2 -15.65 39.87 31.36
C ARG A 2 -14.44 39.62 30.44
N LYS A 3 -13.23 40.08 30.81
CA LYS A 3 -12.00 39.90 30.03
C LYS A 3 -11.50 38.44 29.99
N ALA A 4 -11.71 37.69 31.07
CA ALA A 4 -11.32 36.28 31.15
C ALA A 4 -12.20 35.39 30.25
N GLY A 5 -13.51 35.68 30.17
CA GLY A 5 -14.41 34.97 29.26
C GLY A 5 -14.07 35.17 27.78
N ILE A 6 -13.67 36.39 27.38
CA ILE A 6 -13.27 36.68 25.99
C ILE A 6 -12.00 35.93 25.60
N ALA A 7 -10.99 35.89 26.50
CA ALA A 7 -9.74 35.17 26.25
C ALA A 7 -9.97 33.66 26.07
N LEU A 8 -10.87 33.07 26.87
CA LEU A 8 -11.17 31.64 26.82
C LEU A 8 -11.92 31.26 25.53
N VAL A 9 -12.87 32.10 25.09
CA VAL A 9 -13.56 31.93 23.81
C VAL A 9 -12.59 32.08 22.64
N ALA A 10 -11.69 33.07 22.67
CA ALA A 10 -10.69 33.25 21.62
C ALA A 10 -9.74 32.05 21.51
N LEU A 11 -9.28 31.48 22.62
CA LEU A 11 -8.44 30.27 22.63
C LEU A 11 -9.18 29.04 22.08
N ALA A 12 -10.46 28.87 22.45
CA ALA A 12 -11.27 27.77 21.92
C ALA A 12 -11.50 27.90 20.40
N VAL A 13 -11.78 29.11 19.91
CA VAL A 13 -11.95 29.38 18.47
C VAL A 13 -10.62 29.16 17.72
N LEU A 14 -9.49 29.64 18.24
CA LEU A 14 -8.18 29.43 17.64
C LEU A 14 -7.78 27.96 17.62
N GLY A 15 -8.03 27.22 18.71
CA GLY A 15 -7.81 25.78 18.77
C GLY A 15 -8.67 25.02 17.76
N TRP A 16 -9.94 25.39 17.60
CA TRP A 16 -10.86 24.80 16.62
C TRP A 16 -10.45 25.11 15.18
N LEU A 17 -10.07 26.36 14.88
CA LEU A 17 -9.59 26.75 13.55
C LEU A 17 -8.29 26.03 13.20
N PHE A 18 -7.35 25.95 14.15
CA PHE A 18 -6.09 25.23 13.95
C PHE A 18 -6.35 23.74 13.68
N TRP A 19 -7.22 23.10 14.46
CA TRP A 19 -7.64 21.72 14.23
C TRP A 19 -8.24 21.52 12.84
N ARG A 20 -9.14 22.43 12.42
CA ARG A 20 -9.78 22.39 11.11
C ARG A 20 -8.77 22.57 9.97
N THR A 21 -7.80 23.47 10.13
CA THR A 21 -6.74 23.71 9.13
C THR A 21 -5.80 22.51 9.01
N VAL A 22 -5.39 21.92 10.14
CA VAL A 22 -4.53 20.72 10.13
C VAL A 22 -5.26 19.55 9.46
N GLN A 23 -6.54 19.33 9.79
CA GLN A 23 -7.35 18.31 9.11
C GLN A 23 -7.53 18.60 7.61
N SER A 24 -7.71 19.88 7.22
CA SER A 24 -7.87 20.22 5.80
C SER A 24 -6.59 20.01 4.99
N SER A 25 -5.41 20.35 5.55
CA SER A 25 -4.14 20.19 4.84
C SER A 25 -3.72 18.72 4.70
N LEU A 26 -4.05 17.87 5.68
CA LEU A 26 -3.79 16.44 5.58
C LEU A 26 -4.73 15.72 4.60
N ALA A 27 -5.92 16.29 4.34
CA ALA A 27 -6.90 15.76 3.40
C ALA A 27 -6.71 16.28 1.95
N GLU A 28 -5.75 17.16 1.69
CA GLU A 28 -5.45 17.62 0.33
C GLU A 28 -5.01 16.44 -0.55
N PRO A 29 -5.45 16.35 -1.81
CA PRO A 29 -5.05 15.27 -2.69
C PRO A 29 -3.53 15.20 -2.85
N TYR A 30 -2.96 14.00 -2.81
CA TYR A 30 -1.62 13.74 -3.34
C TYR A 30 -1.71 13.73 -4.85
N VAL A 31 -0.84 14.46 -5.54
CA VAL A 31 -0.90 14.63 -7.00
C VAL A 31 0.36 14.04 -7.61
N VAL A 32 0.18 13.13 -8.56
CA VAL A 32 1.29 12.51 -9.29
C VAL A 32 1.09 12.70 -10.79
N ASP A 33 2.18 12.75 -11.54
CA ASP A 33 2.12 12.82 -13.00
C ASP A 33 1.53 11.52 -13.56
N ALA A 34 0.67 11.62 -14.58
CA ALA A 34 0.03 10.46 -15.19
C ALA A 34 1.04 9.44 -15.76
N GLY A 35 2.20 9.89 -16.25
CA GLY A 35 3.28 9.03 -16.72
C GLY A 35 3.92 8.21 -15.59
N MET A 36 3.99 8.74 -14.37
CA MET A 36 4.60 8.02 -13.23
C MET A 36 3.77 6.80 -12.78
N VAL A 37 2.46 6.84 -13.00
CA VAL A 37 1.52 5.74 -12.68
C VAL A 37 1.22 4.83 -13.87
N ALA A 38 1.78 5.12 -15.06
CA ALA A 38 1.58 4.31 -16.26
C ALA A 38 2.59 3.14 -16.35
N GLU A 39 3.75 3.25 -15.71
CA GLU A 39 4.83 2.28 -15.82
C GLU A 39 4.87 1.33 -14.62
N TRP A 40 4.46 0.08 -14.86
CA TRP A 40 4.50 -1.00 -13.89
C TRP A 40 5.24 -2.20 -14.44
N THR A 41 6.06 -2.82 -13.60
CA THR A 41 6.80 -4.04 -13.96
C THR A 41 6.30 -5.20 -13.11
N LEU A 42 5.79 -6.25 -13.76
CA LEU A 42 5.52 -7.54 -13.12
C LEU A 42 6.84 -8.26 -12.88
N ALA A 43 7.09 -8.68 -11.65
CA ALA A 43 8.33 -9.36 -11.30
C ALA A 43 8.12 -10.51 -10.32
N LEU A 44 8.89 -11.58 -10.53
CA LEU A 44 9.06 -12.67 -9.58
C LEU A 44 10.29 -12.40 -8.69
N ARG A 45 10.12 -12.52 -7.38
CA ARG A 45 11.16 -12.30 -6.39
C ARG A 45 11.56 -13.61 -5.71
N GLY A 46 12.86 -13.79 -5.54
CA GLY A 46 13.40 -14.90 -4.77
C GLY A 46 13.24 -14.68 -3.25
N PRO A 47 13.31 -15.75 -2.43
CA PRO A 47 13.12 -15.67 -0.98
C PRO A 47 14.19 -14.84 -0.24
N MET A 48 15.31 -14.54 -0.89
CA MET A 48 16.38 -13.69 -0.36
C MET A 48 16.24 -12.22 -0.75
N GLN A 49 15.30 -11.88 -1.64
CA GLN A 49 15.06 -10.49 -2.02
C GLN A 49 14.23 -9.79 -0.93
N PRO A 50 14.45 -8.49 -0.69
CA PRO A 50 13.68 -7.75 0.31
C PRO A 50 12.20 -7.60 -0.07
N GLY A 51 11.34 -7.60 0.95
CA GLY A 51 9.89 -7.43 0.84
C GLY A 51 9.12 -8.72 1.07
N ALA A 52 7.79 -8.60 1.15
CA ALA A 52 6.91 -9.72 1.50
C ALA A 52 6.39 -10.52 0.29
N GLY A 53 6.50 -9.98 -0.93
CA GLY A 53 5.89 -10.55 -2.14
C GLY A 53 6.81 -11.50 -2.90
N LEU A 54 6.30 -12.69 -3.25
CA LEU A 54 6.86 -13.57 -4.27
C LEU A 54 6.62 -13.02 -5.67
N LEU A 55 5.38 -12.66 -5.97
CA LEU A 55 4.99 -12.02 -7.23
C LEU A 55 4.54 -10.60 -6.91
N VAL A 56 5.09 -9.62 -7.61
CA VAL A 56 4.86 -8.20 -7.33
C VAL A 56 4.59 -7.41 -8.61
N LEU A 57 3.83 -6.33 -8.48
CA LEU A 57 3.88 -5.20 -9.39
C LEU A 57 4.78 -4.11 -8.80
N GLN A 58 5.76 -3.66 -9.57
CA GLN A 58 6.69 -2.61 -9.16
C GLN A 58 6.34 -1.33 -9.90
N PRO A 59 6.04 -0.22 -9.18
CA PRO A 59 5.93 1.06 -9.83
C PRO A 59 7.31 1.58 -10.23
N SER A 60 7.34 2.67 -11.00
CA SER A 60 8.56 3.44 -11.23
C SER A 60 9.18 3.93 -9.89
N ASP A 61 10.51 4.00 -9.84
CA ASP A 61 11.21 4.58 -8.68
C ASP A 61 10.84 6.05 -8.48
N GLN A 62 10.49 6.74 -9.56
CA GLN A 62 10.04 8.13 -9.53
C GLN A 62 8.72 8.28 -8.77
N LEU A 63 7.73 7.41 -9.00
CA LEU A 63 6.47 7.43 -8.26
C LEU A 63 6.69 7.29 -6.76
N ARG A 64 7.52 6.33 -6.34
CA ARG A 64 7.85 6.11 -4.92
C ARG A 64 8.52 7.35 -4.32
N ALA A 65 9.52 7.90 -5.00
CA ALA A 65 10.27 9.06 -4.53
C ALA A 65 9.39 10.31 -4.39
N GLU A 66 8.53 10.57 -5.37
CA GLU A 66 7.60 11.69 -5.38
C GLU A 66 6.61 11.60 -4.21
N LEU A 67 5.96 10.45 -4.04
CA LEU A 67 5.03 10.23 -2.93
C LEU A 67 5.71 10.34 -1.57
N PHE A 68 6.93 9.81 -1.43
CA PHE A 68 7.71 9.93 -0.20
C PHE A 68 8.02 11.40 0.12
N GLN A 69 8.42 12.19 -0.88
CA GLN A 69 8.70 13.61 -0.71
C GLN A 69 7.44 14.40 -0.33
N GLN A 70 6.29 14.12 -0.94
CA GLN A 70 5.03 14.77 -0.58
C GLN A 70 4.60 14.42 0.86
N ILE A 71 4.72 13.16 1.27
CA ILE A 71 4.46 12.74 2.65
C ILE A 71 5.40 13.46 3.61
N PHE A 72 6.71 13.51 3.31
CA PHE A 72 7.68 14.23 4.14
C PHE A 72 7.33 15.72 4.26
N ASN A 73 7.04 16.41 3.15
CA ASN A 73 6.71 17.83 3.14
C ASN A 73 5.45 18.17 3.96
N ARG A 74 4.47 17.24 4.02
CA ARG A 74 3.22 17.43 4.75
C ARG A 74 3.33 17.10 6.23
N THR A 75 4.04 16.02 6.55
CA THR A 75 4.13 15.49 7.92
C THR A 75 5.31 16.08 8.68
N MET A 76 6.37 16.48 7.97
CA MET A 76 7.69 16.84 8.51
C MET A 76 8.30 15.74 9.40
N GLU A 77 7.84 14.49 9.22
CA GLU A 77 8.30 13.33 9.97
C GLU A 77 9.51 12.70 9.27
N SER A 78 10.59 12.47 10.03
CA SER A 78 11.73 11.71 9.53
C SER A 78 11.33 10.23 9.45
N MET A 79 11.27 9.70 8.23
CA MET A 79 10.84 8.33 7.95
C MET A 79 11.80 7.64 6.98
N THR A 80 11.67 6.32 6.91
CA THR A 80 12.38 5.47 5.96
C THR A 80 11.47 5.15 4.78
N SER A 81 12.00 5.18 3.55
CA SER A 81 11.31 4.67 2.36
C SER A 81 11.88 3.30 1.98
N PRO A 82 11.10 2.35 1.43
CA PRO A 82 11.68 1.10 0.97
C PRO A 82 12.64 1.36 -0.19
N THR A 83 13.74 0.62 -0.25
CA THR A 83 14.72 0.74 -1.35
C THR A 83 14.09 0.44 -2.70
N VAL A 84 13.15 -0.51 -2.74
CA VAL A 84 12.38 -0.88 -3.94
C VAL A 84 10.91 -0.99 -3.53
N ALA A 85 10.08 -0.08 -4.03
CA ALA A 85 8.63 -0.17 -3.85
C ALA A 85 8.08 -1.40 -4.58
N ALA A 86 7.09 -2.03 -3.98
CA ALA A 86 6.36 -3.11 -4.61
C ALA A 86 4.97 -3.23 -4.01
N MET A 87 4.04 -3.58 -4.89
CA MET A 87 2.72 -4.08 -4.58
C MET A 87 2.75 -5.60 -4.68
N PRO A 88 2.73 -6.33 -3.56
CA PRO A 88 2.62 -7.78 -3.58
C PRO A 88 1.30 -8.21 -4.20
N LEU A 89 1.36 -9.20 -5.08
CA LEU A 89 0.20 -9.89 -5.65
C LEU A 89 0.04 -11.30 -5.04
N VAL A 90 1.17 -11.91 -4.68
CA VAL A 90 1.26 -13.15 -3.92
C VAL A 90 2.37 -12.99 -2.90
N LEU A 91 2.07 -13.22 -1.63
CA LEU A 91 3.06 -13.17 -0.55
C LEU A 91 3.93 -14.42 -0.54
N HIS A 92 5.18 -14.29 -0.07
CA HIS A 92 6.03 -15.45 0.21
C HIS A 92 5.39 -16.43 1.20
N ALA A 93 4.64 -15.91 2.18
CA ALA A 93 3.89 -16.73 3.13
C ALA A 93 2.78 -17.54 2.44
N GLU A 94 1.94 -16.91 1.62
CA GLU A 94 0.89 -17.61 0.86
C GLU A 94 1.47 -18.70 -0.04
N TYR A 95 2.60 -18.41 -0.69
CA TYR A 95 3.27 -19.40 -1.52
C TYR A 95 3.81 -20.57 -0.70
N ARG A 96 4.55 -20.30 0.38
CA ARG A 96 5.13 -21.34 1.23
C ARG A 96 4.05 -22.20 1.89
N ASP A 97 2.99 -21.58 2.37
CA ASP A 97 2.00 -22.22 3.24
C ASP A 97 0.90 -22.92 2.42
N ALA A 98 0.68 -22.54 1.15
CA ALA A 98 -0.32 -23.15 0.28
C ALA A 98 0.18 -23.50 -1.13
N LEU A 99 0.53 -22.50 -1.96
CA LEU A 99 0.68 -22.70 -3.41
C LEU A 99 1.87 -23.60 -3.79
N GLY A 100 2.97 -23.49 -3.06
CA GLY A 100 4.25 -24.14 -3.34
C GLY A 100 4.23 -25.66 -3.16
N SER A 101 3.13 -26.24 -2.67
CA SER A 101 2.97 -27.70 -2.62
C SER A 101 2.71 -28.31 -4.00
N VAL A 102 2.15 -27.55 -4.94
CA VAL A 102 1.70 -28.05 -6.24
C VAL A 102 2.04 -27.15 -7.43
N LEU A 103 2.40 -25.87 -7.19
CA LEU A 103 2.79 -24.92 -8.25
C LEU A 103 4.23 -24.44 -8.06
N ALA A 104 5.00 -24.42 -9.14
CA ALA A 104 6.30 -23.76 -9.16
C ALA A 104 6.12 -22.23 -9.32
N PRO A 105 7.09 -21.41 -8.89
CA PRO A 105 6.97 -19.95 -9.03
C PRO A 105 6.74 -19.46 -10.47
N PRO A 106 7.35 -20.06 -11.52
CA PRO A 106 7.03 -19.71 -12.91
C PRO A 106 5.57 -19.99 -13.31
N ASP A 107 4.91 -21.01 -12.74
CA ASP A 107 3.49 -21.27 -13.01
C ASP A 107 2.62 -20.12 -12.48
N VAL A 108 2.98 -19.56 -11.32
CA VAL A 108 2.27 -18.41 -10.73
C VAL A 108 2.45 -17.16 -11.61
N LEU A 109 3.66 -16.93 -12.11
CA LEU A 109 3.95 -15.84 -13.05
C LEU A 109 3.15 -15.99 -14.35
N GLN A 110 3.13 -17.20 -14.91
CA GLN A 110 2.39 -17.49 -16.15
C GLN A 110 0.89 -17.16 -16.01
N VAL A 111 0.26 -17.55 -14.90
CA VAL A 111 -1.16 -17.23 -14.65
C VAL A 111 -1.39 -15.71 -14.56
N ALA A 112 -0.43 -14.96 -14.02
CA ALA A 112 -0.51 -13.50 -13.96
C ALA A 112 -0.40 -12.86 -15.36
N GLU A 113 0.52 -13.35 -16.19
CA GLU A 113 0.67 -12.91 -17.58
C GLU A 113 -0.60 -13.20 -18.40
N GLU A 114 -1.15 -14.40 -18.30
CA GLU A 114 -2.39 -14.82 -18.97
C GLU A 114 -3.60 -13.99 -18.50
N SER A 115 -3.57 -13.50 -17.26
CA SER A 115 -4.62 -12.65 -16.69
C SER A 115 -4.46 -11.16 -17.05
N GLY A 116 -3.41 -10.81 -17.80
CA GLY A 116 -3.15 -9.43 -18.24
C GLY A 116 -2.47 -8.54 -17.20
N VAL A 117 -1.98 -9.10 -16.09
CA VAL A 117 -1.35 -8.33 -15.00
C VAL A 117 -0.12 -7.56 -15.47
N ALA A 118 0.65 -8.13 -16.41
CA ALA A 118 1.84 -7.48 -16.97
C ALA A 118 1.53 -6.18 -17.74
N ALA A 119 0.30 -6.04 -18.25
CA ALA A 119 -0.18 -4.84 -18.94
C ALA A 119 -1.13 -4.00 -18.09
N ALA A 120 -1.29 -4.33 -16.80
CA ALA A 120 -2.17 -3.60 -15.91
C ALA A 120 -1.65 -2.17 -15.71
N ALA A 121 -2.57 -1.21 -15.65
CA ALA A 121 -2.31 0.15 -15.24
C ALA A 121 -3.10 0.44 -13.95
N PRO A 122 -2.57 0.03 -12.77
CA PRO A 122 -3.23 0.28 -11.50
C PRO A 122 -3.67 1.74 -11.32
N ALA A 123 -4.96 1.94 -11.11
CA ALA A 123 -5.55 3.26 -10.91
C ALA A 123 -5.27 3.72 -9.47
N PRO A 124 -4.77 4.95 -9.27
CA PRO A 124 -4.55 5.47 -7.92
C PRO A 124 -5.88 5.67 -7.19
N VAL A 125 -5.90 5.35 -5.89
CA VAL A 125 -7.07 5.53 -5.03
C VAL A 125 -6.78 6.57 -3.96
N CYS A 126 -5.86 6.28 -3.04
CA CYS A 126 -5.56 7.17 -1.93
C CYS A 126 -4.20 6.88 -1.29
N ILE A 127 -3.74 7.82 -0.48
CA ILE A 127 -2.70 7.57 0.52
C ILE A 127 -3.39 7.26 1.84
N GLY A 128 -2.97 6.18 2.49
CA GLY A 128 -3.40 5.78 3.82
C GLY A 128 -2.24 5.80 4.82
N VAL A 129 -2.59 5.72 6.11
CA VAL A 129 -1.62 5.57 7.19
C VAL A 129 -2.14 4.60 8.23
N VAL A 130 -1.33 3.60 8.58
CA VAL A 130 -1.61 2.69 9.69
C VAL A 130 -0.61 2.94 10.81
N ARG A 131 -1.10 2.90 12.06
CA ARG A 131 -0.27 3.03 13.27
C ARG A 131 -0.49 1.81 14.15
N ARG A 132 0.60 1.15 14.56
CA ARG A 132 0.58 0.01 15.48
C ARG A 132 1.40 0.37 16.70
N ALA A 133 0.78 0.30 17.88
CA ALA A 133 1.51 0.42 19.15
C ALA A 133 2.24 -0.89 19.46
N GLY A 134 3.51 -0.81 19.89
CA GLY A 134 4.29 -1.98 20.30
C GLY A 134 5.46 -1.60 21.19
N ALA A 135 5.71 -2.36 22.27
CA ALA A 135 6.88 -2.23 23.16
C ALA A 135 7.27 -0.77 23.55
N GLY A 136 6.28 0.10 23.80
CA GLY A 136 6.51 1.49 24.20
C GLY A 136 6.82 2.47 23.07
N THR A 137 6.78 2.03 21.80
CA THR A 137 6.87 2.88 20.61
C THR A 137 5.64 2.71 19.72
N THR A 138 5.33 3.72 18.93
CA THR A 138 4.32 3.64 17.88
C THR A 138 5.04 3.48 16.55
N ARG A 139 4.81 2.35 15.88
CA ARG A 139 5.25 2.14 14.50
C ARG A 139 4.18 2.70 13.57
N GLN A 140 4.60 3.27 12.45
CA GLN A 140 3.68 3.77 11.44
C GLN A 140 4.16 3.45 10.02
N LEU A 141 3.18 3.27 9.13
CA LEU A 141 3.39 3.02 7.72
C LEU A 141 2.40 3.87 6.91
N TYR A 142 2.94 4.72 6.04
CA TYR A 142 2.22 5.35 4.95
C TYR A 142 2.34 4.49 3.69
N TYR A 143 1.21 4.32 3.01
CA TYR A 143 1.09 3.47 1.83
C TYR A 143 0.14 4.12 0.81
N ALA A 144 0.32 3.78 -0.46
CA ALA A 144 -0.58 4.14 -1.53
C ALA A 144 -1.47 2.94 -1.89
N ILE A 145 -2.78 3.15 -1.97
CA ILE A 145 -3.75 2.16 -2.45
C ILE A 145 -3.99 2.40 -3.94
N PHE A 146 -4.05 1.31 -4.69
CA PHE A 146 -4.44 1.29 -6.09
C PHE A 146 -5.60 0.32 -6.31
N ASP A 147 -6.24 0.43 -7.47
CA ASP A 147 -7.18 -0.56 -7.98
C ASP A 147 -6.68 -1.13 -9.32
N ALA A 148 -6.82 -2.43 -9.52
CA ALA A 148 -6.42 -3.12 -10.74
C ALA A 148 -7.26 -4.40 -10.93
N PRO A 149 -8.32 -4.37 -11.75
CA PRO A 149 -9.22 -5.51 -11.93
C PRO A 149 -8.51 -6.74 -12.52
N GLU A 150 -7.41 -6.55 -13.27
CA GLU A 150 -6.51 -7.60 -13.75
C GLU A 150 -5.98 -8.46 -12.59
N VAL A 151 -5.66 -7.84 -11.45
CA VAL A 151 -5.12 -8.55 -10.28
C VAL A 151 -6.19 -9.41 -9.62
N GLY A 152 -7.43 -8.91 -9.50
CA GLY A 152 -8.56 -9.72 -9.01
C GLY A 152 -8.82 -10.93 -9.92
N ARG A 153 -8.79 -10.73 -11.25
CA ARG A 153 -8.90 -11.83 -12.23
C ARG A 153 -7.76 -12.85 -12.09
N PHE A 154 -6.54 -12.37 -11.89
CA PHE A 154 -5.37 -13.20 -11.63
C PHE A 154 -5.54 -14.05 -10.38
N ARG A 155 -5.93 -13.47 -9.24
CA ARG A 155 -6.08 -14.23 -7.98
C ARG A 155 -7.12 -15.33 -8.10
N GLN A 156 -8.24 -15.04 -8.77
CA GLN A 156 -9.28 -16.01 -9.10
C GLN A 156 -8.76 -17.12 -10.03
N ALA A 157 -7.98 -16.78 -11.06
CA ALA A 157 -7.37 -17.76 -11.97
C ALA A 157 -6.34 -18.64 -11.26
N LEU A 158 -5.54 -18.06 -10.37
CA LEU A 158 -4.54 -18.77 -9.58
C LEU A 158 -5.19 -19.77 -8.62
N ALA A 159 -6.29 -19.38 -7.96
CA ALA A 159 -7.04 -20.29 -7.10
C ALA A 159 -7.60 -21.49 -7.87
N ARG A 160 -8.14 -21.28 -9.09
CA ARG A 160 -8.57 -22.38 -9.96
C ARG A 160 -7.41 -23.29 -10.35
N ARG A 161 -6.30 -22.70 -10.81
CA ARG A 161 -5.09 -23.44 -11.21
C ARG A 161 -4.53 -24.27 -10.05
N TYR A 162 -4.53 -23.71 -8.84
CA TYR A 162 -4.12 -24.38 -7.62
C TYR A 162 -5.01 -25.60 -7.31
N ALA A 163 -6.34 -25.45 -7.38
CA ALA A 163 -7.27 -26.55 -7.16
C ALA A 163 -7.14 -27.66 -8.21
N GLU A 164 -7.02 -27.30 -9.50
CA GLU A 164 -6.80 -28.25 -10.60
C GLU A 164 -5.49 -29.04 -10.46
N ALA A 165 -4.45 -28.42 -9.88
CA ALA A 165 -3.18 -29.07 -9.60
C ALA A 165 -3.21 -29.96 -8.34
N GLY A 166 -4.36 -30.08 -7.65
CA GLY A 166 -4.52 -30.89 -6.45
C GLY A 166 -4.18 -30.17 -5.14
N GLY A 167 -4.18 -28.84 -5.15
CA GLY A 167 -4.01 -28.02 -3.94
C GLY A 167 -5.11 -28.27 -2.90
N THR A 168 -4.73 -28.37 -1.63
CA THR A 168 -5.66 -28.69 -0.52
C THR A 168 -5.59 -27.71 0.65
N ALA A 169 -4.53 -26.91 0.75
CA ALA A 169 -4.44 -25.86 1.76
C ALA A 169 -5.34 -24.68 1.36
N ALA A 170 -5.75 -23.89 2.35
CA ALA A 170 -6.56 -22.70 2.08
C ALA A 170 -5.72 -21.65 1.35
N PHE A 171 -6.23 -21.17 0.22
CA PHE A 171 -5.72 -20.00 -0.50
C PHE A 171 -6.91 -19.07 -0.76
N GLU A 172 -6.80 -17.82 -0.32
CA GLU A 172 -7.89 -16.83 -0.38
C GLU A 172 -7.86 -16.08 -1.73
N PRO A 173 -8.78 -16.34 -2.68
CA PRO A 173 -8.78 -15.67 -3.97
C PRO A 173 -9.08 -14.16 -3.88
N ASP A 174 -9.78 -13.69 -2.83
CA ASP A 174 -10.12 -12.26 -2.73
C ASP A 174 -8.91 -11.40 -2.31
N GLY A 175 -7.84 -12.06 -1.84
CA GLY A 175 -6.53 -11.45 -1.63
C GLY A 175 -6.50 -10.38 -0.55
N PHE A 176 -5.66 -9.37 -0.75
CA PHE A 176 -5.50 -8.23 0.13
C PHE A 176 -5.45 -6.95 -0.72
N PRO A 177 -5.71 -5.77 -0.12
CA PRO A 177 -5.70 -4.51 -0.85
C PRO A 177 -4.38 -4.28 -1.59
N LEU A 178 -4.48 -3.70 -2.78
CA LEU A 178 -3.33 -3.43 -3.64
C LEU A 178 -2.58 -2.20 -3.15
N VAL A 179 -1.61 -2.43 -2.26
CA VAL A 179 -0.88 -1.36 -1.59
C VAL A 179 0.60 -1.34 -1.94
N VAL A 180 1.12 -0.12 -2.11
CA VAL A 180 2.56 0.15 -2.23
C VAL A 180 3.02 0.85 -0.94
N PRO A 181 3.92 0.25 -0.15
CA PRO A 181 4.56 0.93 0.97
C PRO A 181 5.40 2.13 0.50
N ILE A 182 5.22 3.29 1.11
CA ILE A 182 5.92 4.53 0.70
C ILE A 182 6.89 5.01 1.79
N ALA A 183 6.43 5.08 3.03
CA ALA A 183 7.20 5.60 4.16
C ALA A 183 6.85 4.86 5.45
N ALA A 184 7.83 4.52 6.27
CA ALA A 184 7.61 3.92 7.59
C ALA A 184 8.55 4.51 8.65
N SER A 185 8.16 4.36 9.92
CA SER A 185 9.02 4.74 11.06
C SER A 185 10.28 3.89 11.19
N ASP A 186 10.34 2.73 10.54
CA ASP A 186 11.46 1.80 10.56
C ASP A 186 11.61 1.11 9.20
N ALA A 187 12.70 0.36 9.03
CA ALA A 187 13.04 -0.29 7.76
C ALA A 187 12.40 -1.69 7.58
N ASP A 188 11.67 -2.21 8.57
CA ASP A 188 11.08 -3.56 8.51
C ASP A 188 9.71 -3.54 7.84
N PHE A 189 9.71 -3.27 6.53
CA PHE A 189 8.51 -3.25 5.68
C PHE A 189 7.82 -4.63 5.59
N THR A 190 8.55 -5.72 5.76
CA THR A 190 8.03 -7.09 5.62
C THR A 190 7.08 -7.43 6.77
N SER A 191 7.38 -6.99 8.00
CA SER A 191 6.54 -7.25 9.18
C SER A 191 5.14 -6.63 9.12
N TRP A 192 4.87 -5.74 8.16
CA TRP A 192 3.55 -5.14 8.00
C TRP A 192 2.53 -6.08 7.33
N TRP A 193 3.01 -7.14 6.66
CA TRP A 193 2.22 -8.04 5.83
C TRP A 193 1.74 -9.30 6.58
N PRO A 194 0.54 -9.83 6.27
CA PRO A 194 -0.47 -9.26 5.37
C PRO A 194 -1.01 -7.93 5.93
N LEU A 195 -1.16 -6.94 5.05
CA LEU A 195 -1.63 -5.62 5.44
C LEU A 195 -3.16 -5.57 5.32
N ASP A 196 -3.82 -5.57 6.47
CA ASP A 196 -5.27 -5.43 6.58
C ASP A 196 -5.64 -3.95 6.69
N VAL A 197 -6.05 -3.36 5.57
CA VAL A 197 -6.42 -1.95 5.43
C VAL A 197 -7.60 -1.82 4.44
N SER A 198 -8.34 -0.73 4.51
CA SER A 198 -9.45 -0.44 3.60
C SER A 198 -9.39 0.98 3.08
N ALA A 199 -9.66 1.15 1.79
CA ALA A 199 -9.82 2.48 1.21
C ALA A 199 -11.02 3.24 1.80
N GLU A 200 -12.02 2.55 2.37
CA GLU A 200 -13.18 3.21 2.95
C GLU A 200 -12.87 3.83 4.32
N SER A 201 -12.03 3.20 5.13
CA SER A 201 -11.76 3.61 6.51
C SER A 201 -10.39 4.23 6.72
N ASP A 202 -9.39 3.85 5.92
CA ASP A 202 -7.98 4.17 6.20
C ASP A 202 -7.38 5.18 5.22
N CYS A 203 -8.14 5.64 4.23
CA CYS A 203 -7.72 6.72 3.34
C CYS A 203 -7.54 8.02 4.13
N LEU A 204 -6.31 8.53 4.13
CA LEU A 204 -5.97 9.84 4.67
C LEU A 204 -6.33 10.95 3.68
N ALA A 205 -5.97 10.77 2.40
CA ALA A 205 -6.29 11.71 1.33
C ALA A 205 -6.30 11.03 -0.05
N PRO A 206 -7.07 11.56 -1.03
CA PRO A 206 -7.09 11.04 -2.38
C PRO A 206 -5.71 11.05 -3.04
N LEU A 207 -5.44 10.08 -3.90
CA LEU A 207 -4.28 10.08 -4.79
C LEU A 207 -4.82 10.27 -6.21
N VAL A 208 -4.41 11.35 -6.86
CA VAL A 208 -4.94 11.74 -8.17
C VAL A 208 -3.82 11.98 -9.15
N THR A 209 -4.11 11.77 -10.44
CA THR A 209 -3.22 12.18 -11.52
C THR A 209 -3.46 13.66 -11.86
N GLY A 210 -2.38 14.44 -11.90
CA GLY A 210 -2.39 15.87 -12.24
C GLY A 210 -2.19 16.16 -13.72
#